data_AF-F4JRH9-F1
#
_entry.id   AF-F4JRH9-F1
#
_cell.length_a   1.000
_cell.length_b   1.000
_cell.length_c   1.000
_cell.angle_alpha   90.00
_cell.angle_beta   90.00
_cell.angle_gamma   90.00
#
_symmetry.space_group_name_H-M   'P 1'
#
loop_
_entity.id
_entity.type
_entity.pdbx_description
1 polymer ?
#
loop_
_entity_poly.entity_id
_entity_poly.type
_entity_poly.pdbx_seq_one_letter_code
_entity_poly.pdbx_strand_id
1 'polypeptide(L)'
;MGSRQTFLRRRLAFFFNFSLNFVFYRDQHNILEVNKADYEKCISNRPIRNYTRGAGRDIVPLYETRRYYLLDGRGGCVQGMKLDVLVETPPPPPPFTPPPPAQ
;
A
#
# COMPACT_ATOMS: atom_id res chain seq x y z
N MET A 1 20.48 19.23 24.52
CA MET A 1 21.01 18.92 23.17
C MET A 1 20.57 17.49 22.85
N GLY A 2 19.47 17.21 22.17
CA GLY A 2 19.12 17.66 20.83
C GLY A 2 18.89 16.41 19.96
N SER A 3 18.16 15.41 20.46
CA SER A 3 17.80 14.23 19.66
C SER A 3 16.65 14.61 18.75
N ARG A 4 16.99 15.23 17.62
CA ARG A 4 16.07 15.36 16.50
C ARG A 4 15.84 13.95 15.97
N GLN A 5 14.86 13.26 16.55
CA GLN A 5 14.22 12.14 15.90
C GLN A 5 13.56 12.74 14.67
N THR A 6 14.29 12.80 13.56
CA THR A 6 13.73 13.11 12.25
C THR A 6 12.71 12.02 12.03
N PHE A 7 11.45 12.31 12.35
CA PHE A 7 10.31 11.50 12.00
C PHE A 7 10.31 11.48 10.48
N LEU A 8 10.98 10.47 9.92
CA LEU A 8 11.05 10.25 8.50
C LEU A 8 9.59 10.23 8.04
N ARG A 9 9.25 11.25 7.24
CA ARG A 9 8.03 11.39 6.45
C ARG A 9 7.41 10.00 6.27
N ARG A 10 6.30 9.70 6.96
CA ARG A 10 5.64 8.38 6.96
C ARG A 10 5.21 8.03 5.53
N ARG A 11 6.16 7.61 4.70
CA ARG A 11 5.91 6.74 3.56
C ARG A 11 5.69 5.39 4.21
N LEU A 12 4.46 4.89 4.19
CA LEU A 12 4.23 3.48 4.50
C LEU A 12 4.95 2.68 3.40
N ALA A 13 6.18 2.26 3.70
CA ALA A 13 6.88 1.30 2.88
C ALA A 13 6.28 -0.07 3.20
N PHE A 14 5.66 -0.69 2.19
CA PHE A 14 5.15 -2.05 2.33
C PHE A 14 6.22 -3.01 1.82
N PHE A 15 6.51 -4.03 2.62
CA PHE A 15 7.52 -5.02 2.30
C PHE A 15 6.89 -6.22 1.58
N PHE A 16 7.71 -6.92 0.80
CA PHE A 16 7.36 -8.17 0.13
C PHE A 16 6.75 -9.19 1.11
N ASN A 17 5.70 -9.92 0.68
CA ASN A 17 4.85 -10.81 1.49
C ASN A 17 3.93 -10.12 2.53
N PHE A 18 3.79 -8.80 2.50
CA PHE A 18 2.79 -8.13 3.32
C PHE A 18 1.39 -8.18 2.68
N SER A 19 0.34 -7.96 3.46
CA SER A 19 -1.05 -7.92 2.97
C SER A 19 -1.78 -6.68 3.46
N LEU A 20 -2.49 -6.01 2.56
CA LEU A 20 -3.37 -4.89 2.92
C LEU A 20 -4.76 -5.43 3.25
N ASN A 21 -5.27 -5.03 4.42
CA ASN A 21 -6.61 -5.39 4.87
C ASN A 21 -7.52 -4.17 4.71
N PHE A 22 -8.50 -4.28 3.81
CA PHE A 22 -9.53 -3.28 3.62
C PHE A 22 -10.82 -3.75 4.29
N VAL A 23 -11.35 -2.94 5.19
CA VAL A 23 -12.59 -3.23 5.92
C VAL A 23 -13.59 -2.14 5.60
N PHE A 24 -14.73 -2.55 5.06
CA PHE A 24 -15.82 -1.66 4.68
C PHE A 24 -17.16 -2.40 4.74
N TYR A 25 -18.26 -1.65 4.78
CA TYR A 25 -19.58 -2.27 4.71
C TYR A 25 -19.76 -3.00 3.39
N ARG A 26 -20.38 -4.17 3.48
CA ARG A 26 -20.70 -5.00 2.32
C ARG A 26 -21.47 -4.17 1.29
N ASP A 27 -21.12 -4.35 0.01
CA ASP A 27 -21.75 -3.68 -1.14
C ASP A 27 -21.62 -2.15 -1.21
N GLN A 28 -20.94 -1.50 -0.27
CA GLN A 28 -20.68 -0.06 -0.36
C GLN A 28 -19.42 0.25 -1.17
N HIS A 29 -18.40 -0.60 -1.04
CA HIS A 29 -17.10 -0.40 -1.65
C HIS A 29 -16.59 -1.66 -2.34
N ASN A 30 -15.65 -1.49 -3.27
CA ASN A 30 -14.87 -2.56 -3.85
C ASN A 30 -13.42 -2.14 -4.03
N ILE A 31 -12.51 -3.11 -4.07
CA ILE A 31 -11.08 -2.87 -4.26
C ILE A 31 -10.67 -3.45 -5.60
N LEU A 32 -10.38 -2.55 -6.53
CA LEU A 32 -9.95 -2.87 -7.88
C LEU A 32 -8.51 -2.44 -8.09
N GLU A 33 -7.71 -3.32 -8.68
CA GLU A 33 -6.38 -3.01 -9.17
C GLU A 33 -6.47 -2.52 -10.62
N VAL A 34 -5.84 -1.39 -10.91
CA VAL A 34 -5.88 -0.75 -12.23
C VAL A 34 -4.50 -0.28 -12.65
N ASN A 35 -4.39 0.24 -13.88
CA ASN A 35 -3.19 0.94 -14.33
C ASN A 35 -3.13 2.36 -13.77
N LYS A 36 -1.94 2.96 -13.82
CA LYS A 36 -1.71 4.36 -13.40
C LYS A 36 -2.67 5.35 -14.08
N ALA A 37 -2.88 5.23 -15.39
CA ALA A 37 -3.76 6.14 -16.13
C ALA A 37 -5.23 6.03 -15.68
N ASP A 38 -5.69 4.82 -15.41
CA ASP A 38 -7.04 4.55 -14.92
C ASP A 38 -7.21 5.00 -13.47
N TYR A 39 -6.16 4.87 -12.65
CA TYR A 39 -6.10 5.39 -11.28
C TYR A 39 -6.20 6.92 -11.21
N GLU A 40 -5.54 7.62 -12.12
CA GLU A 40 -5.60 9.08 -12.20
C GLU A 40 -7.00 9.55 -12.64
N LYS A 41 -7.61 8.84 -13.59
CA LYS A 41 -8.93 9.15 -14.16
C LYS A 41 -10.11 8.51 -13.42
N CYS A 42 -9.86 7.73 -12.38
CA CYS A 42 -10.87 6.95 -11.66
C CYS A 42 -11.71 6.03 -12.56
N ILE A 43 -11.07 5.34 -13.52
CA ILE A 43 -11.73 4.41 -14.43
C ILE A 43 -11.77 3.03 -13.79
N SER A 44 -12.96 2.56 -13.41
CA SER A 44 -13.19 1.23 -12.81
C SER A 44 -13.71 0.18 -13.79
N ASN A 45 -13.93 0.55 -15.06
CA ASN A 45 -14.53 -0.33 -16.07
C ASN A 45 -13.60 -1.44 -16.58
N ARG A 46 -12.29 -1.27 -16.41
CA ARG A 46 -11.26 -2.21 -16.91
C ARG A 46 -10.24 -2.55 -15.81
N PRO A 47 -10.67 -3.18 -14.71
CA PRO A 47 -9.75 -3.57 -13.66
C PRO A 47 -8.83 -4.68 -14.15
N ILE A 48 -7.54 -4.58 -13.80
CA ILE A 48 -6.56 -5.65 -13.98
C ILE A 48 -6.93 -6.82 -13.06
N ARG A 49 -7.31 -6.49 -11.81
CA ARG A 49 -7.67 -7.48 -10.81
C ARG A 49 -8.76 -6.95 -9.89
N ASN A 50 -9.72 -7.79 -9.56
CA ASN A 50 -10.75 -7.49 -8.59
C ASN A 50 -10.47 -8.29 -7.30
N TYR A 51 -10.24 -7.60 -6.19
CA TYR A 51 -9.99 -8.22 -4.90
C TYR A 51 -11.27 -8.43 -4.08
N THR A 52 -12.40 -7.85 -4.50
CA THR A 52 -13.64 -7.88 -3.75
C THR A 52 -14.33 -9.22 -3.77
N ARG A 53 -14.45 -9.82 -2.58
CA ARG A 53 -15.09 -11.13 -2.38
C ARG A 53 -16.50 -11.04 -1.81
N GLY A 54 -17.02 -9.83 -1.58
CA GLY A 54 -18.38 -9.61 -1.08
C GLY A 54 -18.59 -9.88 0.42
N ALA A 55 -17.51 -10.03 1.19
CA ALA A 55 -17.57 -10.23 2.65
C ALA A 55 -17.35 -8.93 3.46
N GLY A 56 -17.08 -7.79 2.80
CA GLY A 56 -16.74 -6.51 3.45
C GLY A 56 -15.33 -6.48 4.08
N ARG A 57 -14.54 -7.53 3.85
CA ARG A 57 -13.13 -7.64 4.25
C ARG A 57 -12.34 -8.17 3.07
N ASP A 58 -11.65 -7.27 2.39
CA ASP A 58 -10.86 -7.61 1.22
C ASP A 58 -9.37 -7.55 1.57
N ILE A 59 -8.66 -8.62 1.22
CA ILE A 59 -7.23 -8.78 1.50
C ILE A 59 -6.49 -8.72 0.17
N VAL A 60 -5.58 -7.74 0.05
CA VAL A 60 -4.70 -7.59 -1.11
C VAL A 60 -3.30 -8.05 -0.73
N PRO A 61 -2.86 -9.23 -1.20
CA PRO A 61 -1.51 -9.70 -0.94
C PRO A 61 -0.49 -9.01 -1.85
N LEU A 62 0.62 -8.57 -1.26
CA LEU A 62 1.73 -7.89 -1.94
C LEU A 62 2.90 -8.87 -2.11
N TYR A 63 2.74 -9.78 -3.07
CA TYR A 63 3.74 -10.81 -3.39
C TYR A 63 4.81 -10.35 -4.38
N GLU A 64 4.76 -9.13 -4.91
CA GLU A 64 5.73 -8.64 -5.88
C GLU A 64 6.19 -7.24 -5.50
N THR A 65 7.48 -6.96 -5.70
CA THR A 65 8.04 -5.62 -5.50
C THR A 65 7.71 -4.73 -6.69
N ARG A 66 6.47 -4.27 -6.74
CA ARG A 66 5.95 -3.38 -7.77
C ARG A 66 5.08 -2.29 -7.17
N ARG A 67 4.72 -1.31 -8.00
CA ARG A 67 3.75 -0.28 -7.63
C ARG A 67 2.34 -0.76 -7.98
N TYR A 68 1.47 -0.89 -6.98
CA TYR A 68 0.06 -1.23 -7.14
C TYR A 68 -0.78 0.04 -7.09
N TYR A 69 -1.76 0.12 -7.98
CA TYR A 69 -2.75 1.18 -7.99
C TYR A 69 -4.11 0.58 -7.69
N LEU A 70 -4.62 0.88 -6.49
CA LEU A 70 -5.91 0.38 -6.01
C LEU A 70 -6.91 1.52 -5.99
N LEU A 71 -8.14 1.27 -6.42
CA LEU A 71 -9.22 2.25 -6.34
C LEU A 71 -10.54 1.61 -5.97
N ASP A 72 -11.43 2.44 -5.44
CA ASP A 72 -12.84 2.11 -5.31
C ASP A 72 -13.61 2.43 -6.59
N GLY A 73 -14.18 1.38 -7.18
CA GLY A 73 -14.97 1.43 -8.40
C GLY A 73 -16.45 1.71 -8.20
N ARG A 74 -16.94 1.84 -6.97
CA ARG A 74 -18.34 2.20 -6.65
C ARG A 74 -18.56 3.71 -6.48
N GLY A 75 -17.57 4.51 -6.89
CA GLY A 75 -17.62 5.97 -6.84
C GLY A 75 -16.78 6.59 -5.73
N GLY A 76 -16.17 5.79 -4.85
CA GLY A 76 -15.24 6.27 -3.83
C GLY A 76 -13.96 6.87 -4.42
N CYS A 77 -13.51 6.45 -5.61
CA CYS A 77 -12.28 6.98 -6.21
C CYS A 77 -12.32 8.51 -6.38
N VAL A 78 -13.46 9.08 -6.80
CA VAL A 78 -13.60 10.54 -6.96
C VAL A 78 -13.64 11.28 -5.61
N GLN A 79 -14.01 10.57 -4.53
CA GLN A 79 -13.98 11.07 -3.16
C GLN A 79 -12.60 10.92 -2.50
N GLY A 80 -11.62 10.35 -3.21
CA GLY A 80 -10.27 10.12 -2.69
C GLY A 80 -10.03 8.72 -2.12
N MET A 81 -10.98 7.79 -2.22
CA MET A 81 -10.75 6.37 -1.89
C MET A 81 -9.97 5.67 -3.02
N LYS A 82 -8.70 6.01 -3.11
CA LYS A 82 -7.73 5.41 -4.01
C LYS A 82 -6.37 5.36 -3.32
N LEU A 83 -5.61 4.29 -3.56
CA LEU A 83 -4.35 4.01 -2.91
C LEU A 83 -3.24 3.70 -3.92
N ASP A 84 -2.15 4.46 -3.80
CA ASP A 84 -0.86 4.23 -4.41
C ASP A 84 0.00 3.43 -3.43
N VAL A 85 0.41 2.22 -3.81
CA VAL A 85 1.23 1.35 -2.95
C VAL A 85 2.50 1.01 -3.69
N LEU A 86 3.62 1.49 -3.18
CA LEU A 86 4.95 1.09 -3.66
C LEU A 86 5.48 -0.02 -2.76
N VAL A 87 5.65 -1.22 -3.33
CA VAL A 87 6.23 -2.37 -2.63
C VAL A 87 7.68 -2.49 -3.03
N GLU A 88 8.56 -2.36 -2.05
CA GLU A 88 10.02 -2.43 -2.23
C GLU A 88 10.59 -3.51 -1.32
N THR A 89 11.74 -4.07 -1.70
CA THR A 89 12.51 -4.89 -0.78
C THR A 89 13.02 -4.02 0.38
N PRO A 90 12.92 -4.47 1.64
CA PRO A 90 13.54 -3.75 2.75
C PRO A 90 15.03 -3.52 2.47
N PRO A 91 15.58 -2.35 2.81
CA PRO A 91 17.01 -2.17 2.76
C PRO A 91 17.67 -3.22 3.68
N PRO A 92 18.85 -3.74 3.31
CA PRO A 92 19.58 -4.64 4.19
C PRO A 92 19.81 -3.97 5.55
N PRO A 93 19.79 -4.73 6.66
CA PRO A 93 20.07 -4.18 7.98
C PRO A 93 21.44 -3.50 7.96
N PRO A 94 21.62 -2.38 8.70
CA PRO A 94 22.92 -1.75 8.81
C PRO A 94 23.93 -2.78 9.34
N PRO A 95 25.17 -2.79 8.83
CA PRO A 95 26.20 -3.67 9.36
C PRO A 95 26.36 -3.40 10.86
N PHE A 96 26.33 -4.46 11.67
CA PHE A 96 26.63 -4.36 13.10
C PHE A 96 28.08 -3.91 13.27
N THR A 97 28.31 -2.61 13.49
CA THR A 97 29.59 -2.12 13.99
C THR A 97 29.62 -2.38 15.50
N PRO A 98 30.50 -3.25 16.02
CA PRO A 98 30.66 -3.39 17.45
C PRO A 98 31.04 -2.03 18.06
N PRO A 99 30.53 -1.68 19.25
CA PRO A 99 30.94 -0.45 19.93
C PRO A 99 32.47 -0.47 20.13
N PRO A 100 33.16 0.67 19.94
CA PRO A 100 34.59 0.74 20.21
C PRO A 100 34.87 0.32 21.67
N PRO A 101 35.95 -0.44 21.93
CA PRO A 101 36.29 -0.82 23.28
C PRO A 101 36.47 0.44 24.14
N ALA A 102 35.78 0.50 25.27
CA ALA A 102 36.01 1.53 26.27
C ALA A 102 37.44 1.39 26.80
N GLN A 103 38.28 2.40 26.57
CA GLN A 103 39.53 2.61 27.29
C GLN A 103 39.26 3.45 28.54
#